data_AF-A0A7X0D1R8-F1
#
_entry.id   AF-A0A7X0D1R8-F1
#
_cell.length_a   1.000
_cell.length_b   1.000
_cell.length_c   1.000
_cell.angle_alpha   90.00
_cell.angle_beta   90.00
_cell.angle_gamma   90.00
#
_symmetry.space_group_name_H-M   'P 1'
#
loop_
_entity.id
_entity.type
_entity.pdbx_description
1 polymer ?
#
loop_
_entity_poly.entity_id
_entity_poly.type
_entity_poly.pdbx_seq_one_letter_code
_entity_poly.pdbx_strand_id
1 'polypeptide(L)' 'MGKKLKSVYGTMISGISEGLTGSALYEYVTYNCQHASEKRICRASLLALADARVQDRSVLEHIYQLAVHNRLGALSRQA' A
#
# COMPACT_ATOMS: atom_id res chain seq x y z
N MET A 1 -8.46 14.40 2.48
CA MET A 1 -7.90 13.44 1.50
C MET A 1 -8.45 13.73 0.11
N GLY A 2 -7.61 13.88 -0.92
CA GLY A 2 -8.10 14.14 -2.29
C GLY A 2 -8.86 12.95 -2.88
N LYS A 3 -9.86 13.18 -3.76
CA LYS A 3 -10.76 12.14 -4.31
C LYS A 3 -10.01 10.92 -4.88
N LYS A 4 -8.95 11.16 -5.66
CA LYS A 4 -8.10 10.10 -6.24
C LYS A 4 -7.39 9.25 -5.18
N LEU A 5 -6.83 9.91 -4.15
CA LEU A 5 -6.17 9.21 -3.04
C LEU A 5 -7.17 8.40 -2.21
N LYS A 6 -8.39 8.93 -2.01
CA LYS A 6 -9.48 8.22 -1.33
C LYS A 6 -9.91 6.96 -2.08
N SER A 7 -10.00 7.04 -3.40
CA SER A 7 -10.30 5.87 -4.24
C SER A 7 -9.20 4.82 -4.14
N VAL A 8 -7.92 5.19 -4.29
CA VAL A 8 -6.78 4.25 -4.18
C VAL A 8 -6.75 3.59 -2.81
N TYR A 9 -6.94 4.37 -1.74
CA TYR A 9 -7.01 3.84 -0.39
C TYR A 9 -8.18 2.87 -0.20
N GLY A 10 -9.38 3.21 -0.66
CA GLY A 10 -10.54 2.32 -0.53
C GLY A 10 -10.31 0.97 -1.22
N THR A 11 -9.83 1.00 -2.46
CA THR A 11 -9.46 -0.20 -3.22
C THR A 11 -8.37 -1.01 -2.52
N MET A 12 -7.36 -0.35 -1.94
CA MET A 12 -6.31 -1.02 -1.18
C MET A 12 -6.86 -1.76 0.04
N ILE A 13 -7.79 -1.14 0.79
CA ILE A 13 -8.44 -1.79 1.93
C ILE A 13 -9.28 -2.99 1.48
N SER A 14 -10.01 -2.89 0.36
CA SER A 14 -10.75 -4.02 -0.20
C SER A 14 -9.83 -5.19 -0.54
N GLY A 15 -8.74 -4.95 -1.27
CA GLY A 15 -7.77 -6.00 -1.60
C GLY A 15 -7.12 -6.65 -0.37
N ILE A 16 -6.79 -5.85 0.65
CA ILE A 16 -6.30 -6.35 1.94
C ILE A 16 -7.35 -7.24 2.62
N SER A 17 -8.62 -6.83 2.59
CA SER A 17 -9.74 -7.60 3.19
C SER A 17 -9.98 -8.93 2.46
N GLU A 18 -9.63 -9.00 1.18
CA GLU A 18 -9.61 -10.23 0.37
C GLU A 18 -8.35 -11.09 0.62
N GLY A 19 -7.43 -10.66 1.50
CA GLY A 19 -6.20 -11.37 1.83
C GLY A 19 -5.04 -11.13 0.86
N LEU A 20 -5.15 -10.15 -0.04
CA LEU A 20 -4.10 -9.81 -1.00
C LEU A 20 -2.94 -9.07 -0.30
N THR A 21 -1.72 -9.44 -0.68
CA THR A 21 -0.49 -8.82 -0.15
C THR A 21 0.54 -8.64 -1.26
N GLY A 22 1.63 -7.90 -0.98
CA GLY A 22 2.78 -7.76 -1.88
C GLY A 22 2.42 -7.32 -3.31
N SER A 23 2.92 -8.06 -4.31
CA SER A 23 2.67 -7.79 -5.73
C SER A 23 1.20 -7.97 -6.12
N ALA A 24 0.51 -8.96 -5.54
CA ALA A 24 -0.90 -9.21 -5.84
C ALA A 24 -1.80 -8.03 -5.42
N LEU A 25 -1.52 -7.43 -4.25
CA LEU A 25 -2.23 -6.23 -3.80
C LEU A 25 -1.92 -5.02 -4.69
N TYR A 26 -0.66 -4.88 -5.12
CA TYR A 26 -0.26 -3.81 -6.04
C TYR A 26 -1.01 -3.91 -7.37
N GLU A 27 -0.99 -5.10 -8.00
CA GLU A 27 -1.68 -5.37 -9.25
C GLU A 27 -3.17 -5.11 -9.15
N TYR A 28 -3.82 -5.60 -8.08
CA TYR A 28 -5.23 -5.35 -7.80
C TYR A 28 -5.54 -3.85 -7.73
N VAL A 29 -4.73 -3.07 -7.01
CA VAL A 29 -4.94 -1.63 -6.88
C VAL A 29 -4.72 -0.92 -8.22
N THR A 30 -3.68 -1.25 -8.98
CA THR A 30 -3.42 -0.61 -10.27
C THR A 30 -4.43 -0.98 -11.35
N TYR A 31 -4.95 -2.21 -11.31
CA TYR A 31 -6.00 -2.68 -12.21
C TYR A 31 -7.33 -1.94 -11.94
N ASN A 32 -7.72 -1.83 -10.67
CA ASN A 32 -9.00 -1.22 -10.27
C ASN A 32 -8.94 0.31 -10.16
N CYS A 33 -7.76 0.93 -10.16
CA CYS A 33 -7.59 2.38 -10.09
C CYS A 33 -6.55 2.86 -11.11
N GLN A 34 -7.00 3.21 -12.31
CA GLN A 34 -6.09 3.69 -13.37
C GLN A 34 -5.31 4.97 -13.00
N HIS A 35 -5.77 5.75 -12.02
CA HIS A 35 -5.03 6.91 -11.48
C HIS A 35 -4.09 6.57 -10.31
N ALA A 36 -3.90 5.29 -9.97
CA ALA A 36 -2.98 4.84 -8.94
C ALA A 36 -1.54 5.01 -9.41
N SER A 37 -0.95 6.16 -9.11
CA SER A 37 0.50 6.35 -9.25
C SER A 37 1.22 5.81 -8.02
N GLU A 38 2.49 5.45 -8.14
CA GLU A 38 3.32 5.00 -7.02
C GLU A 38 3.23 5.94 -5.80
N LYS A 39 3.34 7.25 -6.03
CA LYS A 39 3.18 8.27 -4.97
C LYS A 39 1.84 8.18 -4.23
N ARG A 40 0.74 7.84 -4.92
CA ARG A 40 -0.58 7.69 -4.31
C ARG A 40 -0.71 6.37 -3.58
N ILE A 41 -0.14 5.30 -4.13
CA ILE A 41 -0.10 3.99 -3.49
C ILE A 41 0.67 4.10 -2.17
N CYS A 42 1.89 4.66 -2.18
CA CYS A 42 2.67 4.87 -0.96
C CYS A 42 1.90 5.71 0.09
N ARG A 43 1.24 6.80 -0.33
CA ARG A 43 0.42 7.59 0.59
C ARG A 43 -0.78 6.81 1.14
N ALA A 44 -1.45 6.01 0.31
CA ALA A 44 -2.56 5.17 0.73
C ALA A 44 -2.10 4.09 1.72
N SER A 45 -0.93 3.47 1.50
CA SER A 45 -0.33 2.51 2.42
C SER A 45 -0.01 3.14 3.78
N LEU A 46 0.59 4.34 3.79
CA LEU A 46 0.84 5.08 5.04
C LEU A 46 -0.47 5.42 5.78
N LEU A 47 -1.54 5.72 5.04
CA LEU A 47 -2.84 5.97 5.64
C LEU A 47 -3.48 4.70 6.19
N ALA A 48 -3.33 3.56 5.50
CA ALA A 48 -3.79 2.27 5.99
C ALA A 48 -3.06 1.86 7.28
N LEU A 49 -1.75 2.12 7.38
CA LEU A 49 -0.98 1.92 8.61
C LEU A 49 -1.44 2.80 9.79
N ALA A 50 -1.89 4.02 9.49
CA ALA A 50 -2.38 4.95 10.51
C ALA A 50 -3.87 4.76 10.84
N ASP A 51 -4.56 3.84 10.15
CA ASP A 51 -5.99 3.62 10.33
C ASP A 51 -6.24 2.58 11.42
N ALA A 52 -6.85 3.01 12.52
CA ALA A 52 -7.19 2.15 13.66
C ALA A 52 -8.15 1.00 13.34
N ARG A 53 -8.75 0.99 12.13
CA ARG A 53 -9.59 -0.11 11.62
C ARG A 53 -8.78 -1.22 10.95
N VAL A 54 -7.53 -0.97 10.58
CA VAL A 54 -6.60 -2.00 10.11
C VAL A 54 -5.95 -2.64 11.33
N GLN A 55 -6.58 -3.69 11.84
CA GLN A 55 -6.19 -4.35 13.10
C GLN A 55 -5.47 -5.68 12.87
N ASP A 56 -5.34 -6.11 11.62
CA ASP A 56 -4.63 -7.34 11.30
C ASP A 56 -3.12 -7.14 11.42
N ARG A 57 -2.54 -7.76 12.45
CA ARG A 57 -1.11 -7.72 12.74
C ARG A 57 -0.27 -8.20 11.56
N SER A 58 -0.70 -9.24 10.85
CA SER A 58 0.03 -9.78 9.70
C SER A 58 0.10 -8.74 8.57
N VAL A 59 -1.00 -8.04 8.32
CA VAL A 59 -1.06 -6.97 7.31
C VAL A 59 -0.13 -5.81 7.69
N LEU A 60 -0.15 -5.38 8.96
CA LEU A 60 0.71 -4.31 9.45
C LEU A 60 2.21 -4.69 9.39
N GLU A 61 2.56 -5.93 9.76
CA GLU A 61 3.94 -6.45 9.66
C GLU A 61 4.43 -6.50 8.21
N HIS A 62 3.60 -6.96 7.26
CA HIS A 62 3.98 -7.02 5.84
C HIS A 62 4.19 -5.63 5.23
N ILE A 63 3.36 -4.64 5.58
CA ILE A 63 3.55 -3.27 5.09
C ILE A 63 4.84 -2.67 5.67
N TYR A 64 5.16 -2.94 6.94
CA TYR A 64 6.44 -2.53 7.55
C TYR A 64 7.65 -3.16 6.83
N GLN A 65 7.60 -4.47 6.58
CA GLN A 65 8.66 -5.17 5.84
C GLN A 65 8.86 -4.58 4.44
N LEU A 66 7.78 -4.28 3.73
CA LEU A 66 7.82 -3.68 2.40
C LEU A 66 8.45 -2.27 2.42
N ALA A 67 8.09 -1.44 3.40
CA ALA A 67 8.64 -0.10 3.56
C ALA A 67 10.15 -0.13 3.88
N VAL A 68 10.57 -1.03 4.77
CA VAL A 68 11.99 -1.23 5.12
C VAL A 68 12.79 -1.74 3.92
N HIS A 69 12.29 -2.76 3.22
CA HIS A 69 12.95 -3.33 2.05
C HIS A 69 13.15 -2.27 0.95
N ASN A 70 12.13 -1.46 0.67
CA ASN A 70 12.21 -0.43 -0.36
C ASN A 70 13.21 0.69 0.01
N ARG A 71 13.29 1.07 1.29
CA ARG A 71 14.28 2.03 1.78
C ARG A 71 15.70 1.50 1.63
N LEU A 72 15.95 0.24 1.97
CA LEU A 72 17.27 -0.38 1.84
C LEU A 72 17.66 -0.57 0.37
N GLY A 73 16.77 -1.06 -0.49
CA GLY A 73 17.04 -1.16 -1.92
C GLY A 73 17.25 0.19 -2.61
N ALA A 74 16.63 1.27 -2.11
CA ALA A 74 16.92 2.63 -2.58
C ALA A 74 18.33 3.10 -2.19
N LEU A 75 18.86 2.67 -1.04
CA LEU A 75 20.22 2.98 -0.60
C LEU A 75 21.26 2.17 -1.39
N SER A 76 20.98 0.89 -1.69
CA SER A 76 21.88 0.03 -2.48
C SER A 76 22.03 0.46 -3.95
N ARG A 77 21.08 1.23 -4.49
CA ARG A 77 21.15 1.78 -5.86
C ARG A 77 21.87 3.13 -5.94
N GLN A 78 22.32 3.66 -4.81
CA GLN A 78 23.06 4.92 -4.71
C GLN A 78 24.55 4.72 -4.35
N ALA A 79 25.02 3.48 -4.25
CA ALA A 79 26.42 3.10 -4.08
C ALA A 79 26.95 2.47 -5.37
#